data_AF-A0A485L2N9-F1
#
_entry.id   AF-A0A485L2N9-F1
#
_cell.length_a   1.000
_cell.length_b   1.000
_cell.length_c   1.000
_cell.angle_alpha   90.00
_cell.angle_beta   90.00
_cell.angle_gamma   90.00
#
_symmetry.space_group_name_H-M   'P 1'
#
loop_
_entity.id
_entity.type
_entity.pdbx_description
1 polymer ?
#
loop_
_entity_poly.entity_id
_entity_poly.type
_entity_poly.pdbx_seq_one_letter_code
_entity_poly.pdbx_strand_id
1 'polypeptide(L)'
;MDIDAILNNMAAKTGNVSTVKDVGVTKSSAPKKRKAAASSDDASIWNEGVQLDSRRVLSSEHKVRPCNLQNVYPAYELHRQKCVLKLKSKLNATVEQMGLPKLPNTAYETWQFNSKLAAPEGDPLIPHSGSDYAGLRDELVAVGANRHAANKTGRAMTQEAHRMGQSLLRLVQGGGKKHAVIKPNEDHFLVSYGGHSMRINKGHLDKLQTLYDRHHEEAGAKASQFPDFLFCILLRYESLDGGGFQAALNEECFDVLLTHFDAKMECFASPFNCRYGRFCSAFLDTDMVFGSYGSFFDFRPASGCFEANPPFVPSLIAKMAEHMTDCLTKAAKPLAFIIIIPAWEHTEGWQQLRNSSFNKHYLLISQKHHGYCEGKQQMRPTRYRIASFDTSVFFWQNAMAAKKWPVTEAALEELRVAFKSKQADEREDLGLKDGGKRVKKVKK
;
A
#
# COMPACT_ATOMS: atom_id res chain seq x y z
N MET A 1 18.03 -17.94 -10.30
CA MET A 1 18.32 -16.58 -9.81
C MET A 1 17.72 -16.52 -8.42
N ASP A 2 18.53 -16.22 -7.41
CA ASP A 2 18.19 -16.41 -6.00
C ASP A 2 17.23 -15.32 -5.48
N ILE A 3 16.00 -15.72 -5.13
CA ILE A 3 14.94 -14.86 -4.56
C ILE A 3 15.43 -14.20 -3.28
N ASP A 4 16.26 -14.90 -2.51
CA ASP A 4 16.76 -14.44 -1.22
C ASP A 4 17.78 -13.31 -1.42
N ALA A 5 18.60 -13.39 -2.47
CA ALA A 5 19.50 -12.29 -2.87
C ALA A 5 18.75 -11.06 -3.40
N ILE A 6 17.53 -11.24 -3.91
CA ILE A 6 16.69 -10.20 -4.51
C ILE A 6 15.90 -9.45 -3.43
N LEU A 7 15.24 -10.15 -2.51
CA LEU A 7 14.53 -9.56 -1.38
C LEU A 7 15.50 -8.87 -0.41
N ASN A 8 16.68 -9.46 -0.18
CA ASN A 8 17.75 -8.80 0.59
C ASN A 8 18.29 -7.54 -0.11
N ASN A 9 18.33 -7.51 -1.45
CA ASN A 9 18.65 -6.30 -2.21
C ASN A 9 17.56 -5.22 -2.07
N MET A 10 16.28 -5.57 -1.95
CA MET A 10 15.20 -4.59 -1.75
C MET A 10 15.31 -3.88 -0.39
N ALA A 11 15.71 -4.59 0.67
CA ALA A 11 15.93 -4.02 1.98
C ALA A 11 17.19 -3.13 2.03
N ALA A 12 18.26 -3.53 1.32
CA ALA A 12 19.53 -2.82 1.27
C ALA A 12 19.54 -1.60 0.32
N LYS A 13 18.75 -1.61 -0.77
CA LYS A 13 18.77 -0.58 -1.83
C LYS A 13 17.79 0.58 -1.65
N THR A 14 17.24 0.75 -0.45
CA THR A 14 16.63 2.03 -0.06
C THR A 14 17.65 3.16 0.15
N GLY A 15 18.95 2.86 -0.02
CA GLY A 15 20.02 3.84 -0.23
C GLY A 15 20.73 3.60 -1.57
N ASN A 16 20.91 4.70 -2.31
CA ASN A 16 21.64 4.91 -3.57
C ASN A 16 22.58 3.79 -4.09
N VAL A 17 22.50 3.59 -5.42
CA VAL A 17 23.58 3.67 -6.43
C VAL A 17 23.35 2.60 -7.50
N SER A 18 23.28 3.01 -8.77
CA SER A 18 23.88 2.29 -9.90
C SER A 18 24.15 3.28 -11.03
N THR A 19 25.42 3.36 -11.41
CA THR A 19 25.98 4.16 -12.50
C THR A 19 25.67 3.51 -13.84
N VAL A 20 25.17 4.29 -14.80
CA VAL A 20 25.09 3.89 -16.22
C VAL A 20 25.81 4.93 -17.06
N LYS A 21 26.71 4.45 -17.91
CA LYS A 21 27.45 5.23 -18.90
C LYS A 21 26.55 5.52 -20.11
N ASP A 22 26.54 6.77 -20.55
CA ASP A 22 25.88 7.25 -21.77
C ASP A 22 26.45 6.60 -23.03
N VAL A 23 25.54 6.24 -23.94
CA VAL A 23 25.82 6.19 -25.38
C VAL A 23 24.73 7.01 -26.07
N GLY A 24 25.15 8.07 -26.75
CA GLY A 24 24.27 9.11 -27.29
C GLY A 24 23.42 8.66 -28.47
N VAL A 25 22.27 9.31 -28.63
CA VAL A 25 21.47 9.28 -29.86
C VAL A 25 20.95 10.69 -30.18
N THR A 26 21.07 11.00 -31.45
CA THR A 26 20.80 12.24 -32.18
C THR A 26 19.32 12.63 -32.24
N LYS A 27 19.07 13.95 -32.26
CA LYS A 27 17.77 14.60 -32.42
C LYS A 27 17.16 14.36 -33.81
N SER A 28 15.87 14.06 -33.87
CA SER A 28 15.04 14.30 -35.07
C SER A 28 13.68 14.89 -34.70
N SER A 29 13.22 15.78 -35.59
CA SER A 29 12.10 16.72 -35.49
C SER A 29 10.70 16.11 -35.42
N ALA A 30 9.83 16.74 -34.63
CA ALA A 30 8.41 16.43 -34.49
C ALA A 30 7.51 17.10 -35.56
N PRO A 31 6.36 16.50 -35.93
CA PRO A 31 5.26 17.22 -36.58
C PRO A 31 4.05 17.48 -35.66
N LYS A 32 3.29 18.50 -36.08
CA LYS A 32 2.25 19.32 -35.44
C LYS A 32 1.06 18.62 -34.76
N LYS A 33 0.65 19.28 -33.66
CA LYS A 33 -0.54 19.07 -32.80
C LYS A 33 -1.87 18.99 -33.57
N ARG A 34 -2.68 17.98 -33.26
CA ARG A 34 -4.16 18.02 -33.33
C ARG A 34 -4.71 18.22 -31.91
N LYS A 35 -5.71 19.09 -31.79
CA LYS A 35 -6.38 19.47 -30.53
C LYS A 35 -7.03 18.27 -29.85
N ALA A 36 -6.51 17.87 -28.70
CA ALA A 36 -7.20 17.00 -27.74
C ALA A 36 -7.91 17.87 -26.70
N ALA A 37 -9.03 17.35 -26.19
CA ALA A 37 -9.92 17.98 -25.23
C ALA A 37 -9.20 18.33 -23.91
N ALA A 38 -9.78 19.31 -23.20
CA ALA A 38 -9.29 19.95 -21.98
C ALA A 38 -8.36 19.08 -21.11
N SER A 39 -7.09 19.44 -21.08
CA SER A 39 -6.13 18.97 -20.08
C SER A 39 -6.55 19.53 -18.71
N SER A 40 -7.03 18.68 -17.81
CA SER A 40 -7.05 19.03 -16.40
C SER A 40 -5.61 19.08 -15.89
N ASP A 41 -5.16 20.24 -15.44
CA ASP A 41 -3.86 20.52 -14.81
C ASP A 41 -3.65 19.80 -13.45
N ASP A 42 -4.24 18.63 -13.22
CA ASP A 42 -4.39 18.10 -11.86
C ASP A 42 -3.34 17.05 -11.48
N ALA A 43 -2.10 17.53 -11.30
CA ALA A 43 -1.00 16.81 -10.63
C ALA A 43 -1.24 16.59 -9.11
N SER A 44 -2.50 16.60 -8.67
CA SER A 44 -2.90 16.35 -7.28
C SER A 44 -2.66 14.90 -6.90
N ILE A 45 -2.23 14.69 -5.66
CA ILE A 45 -1.97 13.38 -5.05
C ILE A 45 -3.19 12.44 -5.02
N TRP A 46 -4.40 12.98 -5.25
CA TRP A 46 -5.66 12.25 -5.26
C TRP A 46 -6.71 13.00 -6.11
N ASN A 47 -7.69 12.28 -6.64
CA ASN A 47 -8.76 12.83 -7.46
C ASN A 47 -10.00 13.06 -6.58
N GLU A 48 -10.15 14.30 -6.14
CA GLU A 48 -11.23 14.69 -5.23
C GLU A 48 -12.63 14.53 -5.84
N GLY A 49 -12.75 14.72 -7.17
CA GLY A 49 -14.02 14.77 -7.90
C GLY A 49 -14.59 13.39 -8.27
N VAL A 50 -13.79 12.33 -8.21
CA VAL A 50 -14.24 10.98 -8.52
C VAL A 50 -14.88 10.33 -7.29
N GLN A 51 -16.16 9.99 -7.42
CA GLN A 51 -16.92 9.31 -6.37
C GLN A 51 -17.49 7.98 -6.87
N LEU A 52 -17.58 7.01 -5.95
CA LEU A 52 -18.19 5.71 -6.17
C LEU A 52 -19.53 5.63 -5.42
N ASP A 53 -20.64 5.43 -6.12
CA ASP A 53 -21.95 5.16 -5.49
C ASP A 53 -22.02 3.68 -5.07
N SER A 54 -21.51 3.39 -3.88
CA SER A 54 -21.34 2.04 -3.32
C SER A 54 -22.58 1.16 -3.40
N ARG A 55 -23.78 1.74 -3.28
CA ARG A 55 -25.08 1.04 -3.42
C ARG A 55 -25.27 0.35 -4.76
N ARG A 56 -24.58 0.81 -5.80
CA ARG A 56 -24.64 0.24 -7.16
C ARG A 56 -23.61 -0.87 -7.39
N VAL A 57 -22.58 -0.91 -6.55
CA VAL A 57 -21.35 -1.66 -6.80
C VAL A 57 -21.23 -2.87 -5.88
N LEU A 58 -21.69 -2.74 -4.64
CA LEU A 58 -21.66 -3.79 -3.64
C LEU A 58 -22.72 -4.87 -3.89
N SER A 59 -22.39 -6.12 -3.60
CA SER A 59 -23.34 -7.23 -3.58
C SER A 59 -24.09 -7.30 -2.25
N SER A 60 -25.18 -8.07 -2.22
CA SER A 60 -25.91 -8.39 -0.98
C SER A 60 -25.10 -9.22 0.02
N GLU A 61 -24.03 -9.89 -0.43
CA GLU A 61 -23.11 -10.63 0.44
C GLU A 61 -22.11 -9.72 1.15
N HIS A 62 -21.94 -8.47 0.69
CA HIS A 62 -21.00 -7.56 1.31
C HIS A 62 -21.47 -7.16 2.71
N LYS A 63 -20.64 -7.45 3.70
CA LYS A 63 -20.84 -7.04 5.09
C LYS A 63 -19.58 -6.33 5.56
N VAL A 64 -19.73 -5.06 5.93
CA VAL A 64 -18.65 -4.34 6.62
C VAL A 64 -18.48 -4.97 7.99
N ARG A 65 -17.24 -5.36 8.33
CA ARG A 65 -16.95 -5.91 9.65
C ARG A 65 -17.30 -4.86 10.72
N PRO A 66 -17.90 -5.27 11.85
CA PRO A 66 -18.07 -4.38 12.98
C PRO A 66 -16.72 -3.80 13.40
N CYS A 67 -16.67 -2.49 13.58
CA CYS A 67 -15.50 -1.78 14.05
C CYS A 67 -15.85 -1.03 15.33
N ASN A 68 -15.03 -1.17 16.37
CA ASN A 68 -15.17 -0.36 17.58
C ASN A 68 -14.24 0.85 17.52
N LEU A 69 -14.74 1.96 16.96
CA LEU A 69 -14.01 3.22 16.89
C LEU A 69 -13.71 3.83 18.27
N GLN A 70 -14.41 3.42 19.33
CA GLN A 70 -14.13 3.92 20.70
C GLN A 70 -12.74 3.47 21.19
N ASN A 71 -12.17 2.44 20.58
CA ASN A 71 -10.83 1.94 20.89
C ASN A 71 -9.72 2.60 20.05
N VAL A 72 -10.06 3.60 19.22
CA VAL A 72 -9.10 4.33 18.39
C VAL A 72 -8.81 5.68 19.05
N TYR A 73 -7.74 5.72 19.83
CA TYR A 73 -7.27 6.96 20.46
C TYR A 73 -5.74 6.98 20.63
N PRO A 74 -5.10 8.16 20.62
CA PRO A 74 -3.64 8.30 20.55
C PRO A 74 -2.85 7.54 21.62
N ALA A 75 -3.34 7.52 22.86
CA ALA A 75 -2.67 6.78 23.94
C ALA A 75 -2.64 5.27 23.66
N TYR A 76 -3.74 4.68 23.19
CA TYR A 76 -3.80 3.26 22.87
C TYR A 76 -2.88 2.90 21.72
N GLU A 77 -2.86 3.73 20.67
CA GLU A 77 -1.99 3.53 19.51
C GLU A 77 -0.50 3.59 19.90
N LEU A 78 -0.10 4.49 20.81
CA LEU A 78 1.27 4.52 21.36
C LEU A 78 1.63 3.25 22.12
N HIS A 79 0.70 2.68 22.88
CA HIS A 79 0.94 1.39 23.54
C HIS A 79 1.09 0.27 22.52
N ARG A 80 0.27 0.26 21.46
CA ARG A 80 0.39 -0.70 20.36
C ARG A 80 1.75 -0.60 19.67
N GLN A 81 2.18 0.61 19.30
CA GLN A 81 3.50 0.82 18.69
C GLN A 81 4.62 0.32 19.60
N LYS A 82 4.56 0.59 20.92
CA LYS A 82 5.55 0.07 21.88
C LYS A 82 5.59 -1.46 21.89
N CYS A 83 4.45 -2.14 21.80
CA CYS A 83 4.41 -3.60 21.67
C CYS A 83 5.10 -4.07 20.37
N VAL A 84 4.77 -3.45 19.24
CA VAL A 84 5.38 -3.77 17.93
C VAL A 84 6.90 -3.58 17.95
N LEU A 85 7.39 -2.44 18.45
CA LEU A 85 8.83 -2.16 18.55
C LEU A 85 9.55 -3.16 19.45
N LYS A 86 8.94 -3.57 20.57
CA LYS A 86 9.50 -4.62 21.44
C LYS A 86 9.55 -5.98 20.74
N LEU A 87 8.52 -6.35 19.98
CA LEU A 87 8.52 -7.59 19.19
C LEU A 87 9.61 -7.57 18.11
N LYS A 88 9.74 -6.47 17.37
CA LYS A 88 10.80 -6.27 16.37
C LYS A 88 12.19 -6.38 17.01
N SER A 89 12.41 -5.70 18.14
CA SER A 89 13.67 -5.76 18.89
C SER A 89 14.00 -7.17 19.37
N LYS A 90 13.01 -7.88 19.94
CA LYS A 90 13.17 -9.26 20.42
C LYS A 90 13.46 -10.23 19.27
N LEU A 91 12.80 -10.06 18.14
CA LEU A 91 13.05 -10.87 16.94
C LEU A 91 14.48 -10.66 16.45
N ASN A 92 14.92 -9.41 16.29
CA ASN A 92 16.28 -9.10 15.86
C ASN A 92 17.34 -9.67 16.81
N ALA A 93 17.15 -9.51 18.12
CA ALA A 93 18.06 -10.06 19.12
C ALA A 93 18.09 -11.61 19.07
N THR A 94 16.95 -12.26 18.80
CA THR A 94 16.89 -13.72 18.66
C THR A 94 17.66 -14.19 17.43
N VAL A 95 17.52 -13.50 16.29
CA VAL A 95 18.24 -13.81 15.05
C VAL A 95 19.75 -13.61 15.22
N GLU A 96 20.16 -12.54 15.89
CA GLU A 96 21.56 -12.27 16.22
C GLU A 96 22.15 -13.36 17.13
N GLN A 97 21.42 -13.79 18.17
CA GLN A 97 21.83 -14.90 19.04
C GLN A 97 21.96 -16.24 18.31
N MET A 98 21.24 -16.43 17.21
CA MET A 98 21.38 -17.60 16.34
C MET A 98 22.59 -17.52 15.41
N GLY A 99 23.32 -16.40 15.40
CA GLY A 99 24.44 -16.16 14.49
C GLY A 99 24.02 -15.98 13.03
N LEU A 100 22.77 -15.58 12.78
CA LEU A 100 22.22 -15.41 11.44
C LEU A 100 22.32 -13.96 10.95
N PRO A 101 22.36 -13.73 9.63
CA PRO A 101 22.22 -12.40 9.05
C PRO A 101 20.94 -11.69 9.52
N LYS A 102 20.99 -10.36 9.54
CA LYS A 102 19.82 -9.52 9.86
C LYS A 102 18.68 -9.83 8.88
N LEU A 103 17.47 -9.99 9.42
CA LEU A 103 16.26 -10.11 8.62
C LEU A 103 16.02 -8.87 7.74
N PRO A 104 15.35 -9.03 6.59
CA PRO A 104 14.94 -7.89 5.79
C PRO A 104 14.02 -6.97 6.59
N ASN A 105 14.03 -5.67 6.26
CA ASN A 105 13.21 -4.66 6.95
C ASN A 105 11.70 -4.93 6.82
N THR A 106 11.29 -5.86 5.95
CA THR A 106 9.91 -6.27 5.71
C THR A 106 9.49 -7.51 6.51
N ALA A 107 10.39 -8.19 7.21
CA ALA A 107 10.10 -9.50 7.81
C ALA A 107 8.96 -9.46 8.84
N TYR A 108 8.86 -8.39 9.62
CA TYR A 108 7.76 -8.23 10.59
C TYR A 108 6.42 -8.02 9.87
N GLU A 109 6.42 -7.23 8.81
CA GLU A 109 5.25 -6.96 7.97
C GLU A 109 4.82 -8.22 7.23
N THR A 110 5.75 -8.99 6.66
CA THR A 110 5.48 -10.30 6.05
C THR A 110 4.81 -11.22 7.08
N TRP A 111 5.34 -11.27 8.31
CA TRP A 111 4.76 -12.05 9.40
C TRP A 111 3.36 -11.56 9.78
N GLN A 112 3.17 -10.25 9.96
CA GLN A 112 1.89 -9.65 10.34
C GLN A 112 0.83 -9.86 9.25
N PHE A 113 1.16 -9.66 7.97
CA PHE A 113 0.20 -9.84 6.87
C PHE A 113 -0.22 -11.30 6.76
N ASN A 114 0.73 -12.24 6.78
CA ASN A 114 0.40 -13.67 6.80
C ASN A 114 -0.45 -14.04 8.02
N SER A 115 -0.15 -13.46 9.18
CA SER A 115 -0.98 -13.66 10.37
C SER A 115 -2.41 -13.16 10.18
N LYS A 116 -2.63 -11.99 9.58
CA LYS A 116 -3.98 -11.48 9.31
C LYS A 116 -4.71 -12.28 8.23
N LEU A 117 -4.00 -12.84 7.26
CA LEU A 117 -4.58 -13.73 6.26
C LEU A 117 -5.11 -15.02 6.87
N ALA A 118 -4.37 -15.59 7.84
CA ALA A 118 -4.74 -16.83 8.55
C ALA A 118 -5.76 -16.59 9.67
N ALA A 119 -5.62 -15.50 10.41
CA ALA A 119 -6.49 -15.10 11.51
C ALA A 119 -6.93 -13.63 11.32
N PRO A 120 -8.04 -13.39 10.61
CA PRO A 120 -8.55 -12.05 10.35
C PRO A 120 -9.00 -11.30 11.61
N GLU A 121 -9.34 -12.02 12.67
CA GLU A 121 -9.70 -11.45 13.98
C GLU A 121 -8.47 -11.02 14.78
N GLY A 122 -8.70 -10.25 15.86
CA GLY A 122 -7.64 -9.78 16.76
C GLY A 122 -7.02 -8.43 16.35
N ASP A 123 -5.91 -8.09 17.01
CA ASP A 123 -5.26 -6.79 16.84
C ASP A 123 -4.77 -6.56 15.39
N PRO A 124 -4.85 -5.32 14.88
CA PRO A 124 -4.43 -5.01 13.51
C PRO A 124 -2.92 -5.11 13.28
N LEU A 125 -2.04 -4.87 14.25
CA LEU A 125 -0.58 -4.87 14.06
C LEU A 125 0.16 -6.01 14.77
N ILE A 126 -0.46 -6.62 15.78
CA ILE A 126 0.17 -7.69 16.55
C ILE A 126 -0.26 -9.06 15.97
N PRO A 127 0.68 -9.91 15.52
CA PRO A 127 0.39 -11.24 15.02
C PRO A 127 -0.44 -12.07 16.01
N HIS A 128 -1.46 -12.75 15.49
CA HIS A 128 -2.41 -13.54 16.25
C HIS A 128 -1.85 -14.94 16.55
N SER A 129 -2.17 -15.49 17.73
CA SER A 129 -1.71 -16.82 18.17
C SER A 129 -2.21 -17.96 17.30
N GLY A 130 -3.38 -17.79 16.68
CA GLY A 130 -3.98 -18.73 15.74
C GLY A 130 -3.33 -18.73 14.35
N SER A 131 -2.37 -17.85 14.08
CA SER A 131 -1.58 -17.91 12.85
C SER A 131 -0.43 -18.92 12.97
N ASP A 132 -0.13 -19.60 11.87
CA ASP A 132 0.91 -20.64 11.79
C ASP A 132 2.32 -20.09 11.61
N TYR A 133 2.53 -18.79 11.87
CA TYR A 133 3.81 -18.08 11.75
C TYR A 133 4.55 -18.31 10.42
N ALA A 134 3.86 -18.73 9.35
CA ALA A 134 4.47 -19.13 8.09
C ALA A 134 5.33 -18.02 7.50
N GLY A 135 4.83 -16.78 7.46
CA GLY A 135 5.59 -15.63 6.96
C GLY A 135 6.91 -15.41 7.71
N LEU A 136 6.92 -15.56 9.04
CA LEU A 136 8.16 -15.41 9.83
C LEU A 136 9.10 -16.60 9.64
N ARG A 137 8.56 -17.81 9.60
CA ARG A 137 9.34 -19.03 9.38
C ARG A 137 10.09 -18.94 8.06
N ASP A 138 9.43 -18.51 6.99
CA ASP A 138 10.02 -18.47 5.66
C ASP A 138 11.13 -17.42 5.58
N GLU A 139 10.93 -16.25 6.17
CA GLU A 139 11.96 -15.20 6.30
C GLU A 139 13.18 -15.69 7.11
N LEU A 140 12.97 -16.46 8.19
CA LEU A 140 14.07 -17.06 8.98
C LEU A 140 14.84 -18.11 8.17
N VAL A 141 14.15 -18.93 7.39
CA VAL A 141 14.78 -19.93 6.52
C VAL A 141 15.59 -19.25 5.41
N ALA A 142 15.05 -18.17 4.82
CA ALA A 142 15.73 -17.39 3.78
C ALA A 142 17.06 -16.78 4.24
N VAL A 143 17.19 -16.44 5.53
CA VAL A 143 18.47 -15.98 6.12
C VAL A 143 19.34 -17.12 6.66
N GLY A 144 18.99 -18.38 6.38
CA GLY A 144 19.83 -19.55 6.69
C GLY A 144 19.48 -20.30 7.97
N ALA A 145 18.35 -20.01 8.64
CA ALA A 145 17.90 -20.85 9.73
C ALA A 145 17.49 -22.24 9.23
N ASN A 146 17.92 -23.31 9.90
CA ASN A 146 17.34 -24.62 9.62
C ASN A 146 15.84 -24.65 10.02
N ARG A 147 15.07 -25.54 9.39
CA ARG A 147 13.62 -25.62 9.60
C ARG A 147 13.21 -25.81 11.07
N HIS A 148 13.97 -26.57 11.84
CA HIS A 148 13.67 -26.79 13.25
C HIS A 148 13.82 -25.49 14.06
N ALA A 149 14.92 -24.78 13.86
CA ALA A 149 15.20 -23.51 14.53
C ALA A 149 14.19 -22.43 14.11
N ALA A 150 13.90 -22.31 12.81
CA ALA A 150 12.88 -21.38 12.29
C ALA A 150 11.50 -21.64 12.90
N ASN A 151 11.07 -22.90 12.99
CA ASN A 151 9.79 -23.26 13.63
C ASN A 151 9.78 -22.96 15.13
N LYS A 152 10.87 -23.25 15.84
CA LYS A 152 10.99 -22.96 17.27
C LYS A 152 10.91 -21.45 17.54
N THR A 153 11.65 -20.65 16.78
CA THR A 153 11.65 -19.18 16.89
C THR A 153 10.31 -18.59 16.50
N GLY A 154 9.73 -19.01 15.38
CA GLY A 154 8.41 -18.55 14.92
C GLY A 154 7.32 -18.79 15.96
N ARG A 155 7.29 -20.00 16.55
CA ARG A 155 6.35 -20.34 17.63
C ARG A 155 6.56 -19.46 18.87
N ALA A 156 7.80 -19.28 19.31
CA ALA A 156 8.11 -18.48 20.51
C ALA A 156 7.73 -17.01 20.30
N MET A 157 8.00 -16.45 19.12
CA MET A 157 7.64 -15.07 18.79
C MET A 157 6.13 -14.87 18.69
N THR A 158 5.38 -15.83 18.11
CA THR A 158 3.91 -15.78 18.09
C THR A 158 3.28 -15.89 19.48
N GLN A 159 3.86 -16.70 20.37
CA GLN A 159 3.42 -16.74 21.77
C GLN A 159 3.69 -15.42 22.49
N GLU A 160 4.84 -14.79 22.24
CA GLU A 160 5.14 -13.46 22.79
C GLU A 160 4.16 -12.41 22.27
N ALA A 161 3.92 -12.36 20.96
CA ALA A 161 2.96 -11.46 20.34
C ALA A 161 1.57 -11.62 20.96
N HIS A 162 1.12 -12.85 21.16
CA HIS A 162 -0.15 -13.13 21.83
C HIS A 162 -0.18 -12.58 23.26
N ARG A 163 0.85 -12.82 24.08
CA ARG A 163 0.91 -12.28 25.46
C ARG A 163 0.86 -10.75 25.46
N MET A 164 1.60 -10.11 24.56
CA MET A 164 1.61 -8.66 24.42
C MET A 164 0.26 -8.11 23.96
N GLY A 165 -0.38 -8.76 22.99
CA GLY A 165 -1.73 -8.39 22.53
C GLY A 165 -2.77 -8.50 23.63
N GLN A 166 -2.73 -9.58 24.43
CA GLN A 166 -3.61 -9.72 25.60
C GLN A 166 -3.36 -8.63 26.66
N SER A 167 -2.10 -8.25 26.88
CA SER A 167 -1.77 -7.13 27.77
C SER A 167 -2.27 -5.80 27.22
N LEU A 168 -2.18 -5.58 25.91
CA LEU A 168 -2.67 -4.36 25.26
C LEU A 168 -4.19 -4.23 25.41
N LEU A 169 -4.95 -5.31 25.20
CA LEU A 169 -6.41 -5.32 25.36
C LEU A 169 -6.87 -4.95 26.78
N ARG A 170 -6.07 -5.24 27.82
CA ARG A 170 -6.40 -4.84 29.20
C ARG A 170 -6.22 -3.34 29.45
N LEU A 171 -5.45 -2.64 28.62
CA LEU A 171 -5.23 -1.19 28.71
C LEU A 171 -6.40 -0.36 28.15
N VAL A 172 -7.43 -1.00 27.59
CA VAL A 172 -8.60 -0.35 26.96
C VAL A 172 -9.43 0.48 27.97
N GLN A 173 -9.13 0.45 29.27
CA GLN A 173 -9.77 1.30 30.26
C GLN A 173 -8.97 2.58 30.52
N GLY A 174 -9.39 3.69 29.91
CA GLY A 174 -8.93 5.02 30.25
C GLY A 174 -8.65 5.89 29.03
N GLY A 175 -9.70 6.46 28.44
CA GLY A 175 -9.55 7.55 27.48
C GLY A 175 -8.86 8.73 28.16
N GLY A 176 -7.63 9.04 27.74
CA GLY A 176 -6.95 10.23 28.22
C GLY A 176 -7.75 11.47 27.81
N LYS A 177 -7.95 12.44 28.72
CA LYS A 177 -8.61 13.74 28.43
C LYS A 177 -7.84 14.62 27.43
N LYS A 178 -6.70 14.16 26.93
CA LYS A 178 -5.84 14.90 26.02
C LYS A 178 -6.15 14.48 24.60
N HIS A 179 -6.13 15.44 23.69
CA HIS A 179 -6.27 15.23 22.26
C HIS A 179 -4.93 15.50 21.57
N ALA A 180 -4.72 14.88 20.42
CA ALA A 180 -3.63 15.20 19.54
C ALA A 180 -3.80 16.63 18.98
N VAL A 181 -2.67 17.25 18.63
CA VAL A 181 -2.64 18.63 18.15
C VAL A 181 -1.84 18.71 16.87
N ILE A 182 -2.36 19.45 15.89
CA ILE A 182 -1.70 19.73 14.61
C ILE A 182 -1.09 21.13 14.69
N LYS A 183 0.21 21.25 14.41
CA LYS A 183 0.92 22.53 14.44
C LYS A 183 1.70 22.75 13.14
N PRO A 184 1.66 23.96 12.55
CA PRO A 184 2.52 24.28 11.42
C PRO A 184 4.00 24.24 11.83
N ASN A 185 4.87 23.82 10.92
CA ASN A 185 6.32 23.78 11.10
C ASN A 185 7.04 24.04 9.77
N GLU A 186 7.41 25.29 9.51
CA GLU A 186 8.11 25.77 8.30
C GLU A 186 7.49 25.28 6.97
N ASP A 187 7.88 24.09 6.49
CA ASP A 187 7.48 23.47 5.22
C ASP A 187 6.50 22.29 5.37
N HIS A 188 6.10 21.94 6.59
CA HIS A 188 5.19 20.81 6.89
C HIS A 188 4.35 21.08 8.15
N PHE A 189 3.60 20.07 8.60
CA PHE A 189 2.86 20.08 9.86
C PHE A 189 3.35 18.97 10.79
N LEU A 190 3.27 19.22 12.09
CA LEU A 190 3.54 18.25 13.15
C LEU A 190 2.25 17.85 13.83
N VAL A 191 1.96 16.54 13.82
CA VAL A 191 0.83 15.94 14.55
C VAL A 191 1.38 15.33 15.83
N SER A 192 0.94 15.84 16.98
CA SER A 192 1.61 15.59 18.25
C SER A 192 0.67 15.11 19.34
N TYR A 193 1.09 14.11 20.10
CA TYR A 193 0.40 13.62 21.30
C TYR A 193 1.40 13.02 22.29
N GLY A 194 1.25 13.32 23.59
CA GLY A 194 2.04 12.65 24.64
C GLY A 194 3.56 12.80 24.51
N GLY A 195 4.05 13.90 23.93
CA GLY A 195 5.47 14.13 23.66
C GLY A 195 6.02 13.44 22.41
N HIS A 196 5.17 12.72 21.66
CA HIS A 196 5.50 12.14 20.37
C HIS A 196 4.95 13.01 19.24
N SER A 197 5.74 13.24 18.20
CA SER A 197 5.39 14.11 17.07
C SER A 197 5.78 13.44 15.76
N MET A 198 4.83 13.40 14.81
CA MET A 198 5.04 12.90 13.45
C MET A 198 4.82 14.01 12.43
N ARG A 199 5.61 13.99 11.35
CA ARG A 199 5.51 14.93 10.24
C ARG A 199 4.40 14.54 9.27
N ILE A 200 3.71 15.52 8.71
CA ILE A 200 2.85 15.37 7.52
C ILE A 200 2.98 16.59 6.60
N ASN A 201 3.06 16.39 5.29
CA ASN A 201 3.05 17.48 4.31
C ASN A 201 1.65 18.07 4.11
N LYS A 202 1.59 19.31 3.60
CA LYS A 202 0.33 20.03 3.42
C LYS A 202 -0.66 19.30 2.51
N GLY A 203 -0.22 18.78 1.37
CA GLY A 203 -1.10 18.11 0.41
C GLY A 203 -1.82 16.89 1.01
N HIS A 204 -1.11 16.06 1.79
CA HIS A 204 -1.72 14.92 2.47
C HIS A 204 -2.60 15.35 3.65
N LEU A 205 -2.23 16.41 4.37
CA LEU A 205 -3.09 16.94 5.44
C LEU A 205 -4.43 17.42 4.87
N ASP A 206 -4.40 18.21 3.80
CA ASP A 206 -5.60 18.73 3.14
C ASP A 206 -6.46 17.57 2.59
N LYS A 207 -5.84 16.60 1.90
CA LYS A 207 -6.52 15.37 1.43
C LYS A 207 -7.22 14.63 2.58
N LEU A 208 -6.51 14.36 3.67
CA LEU A 208 -7.03 13.57 4.79
C LEU A 208 -8.14 14.31 5.53
N GLN A 209 -8.06 15.64 5.64
CA GLN A 209 -9.15 16.46 6.16
C GLN A 209 -10.40 16.29 5.28
N THR A 210 -10.27 16.44 3.96
CA THR A 210 -11.39 16.26 3.03
C THR A 210 -11.99 14.85 3.10
N LEU A 211 -11.15 13.80 3.13
CA LEU A 211 -11.63 12.43 3.29
C LEU A 211 -12.35 12.22 4.63
N TYR A 212 -11.83 12.81 5.71
CA TYR A 212 -12.45 12.74 7.02
C TYR A 212 -13.82 13.42 7.02
N ASP A 213 -13.90 14.66 6.52
CA ASP A 213 -15.14 15.43 6.46
C ASP A 213 -16.23 14.68 5.68
N ARG A 214 -15.87 13.92 4.65
CA ARG A 214 -16.79 13.10 3.84
C ARG A 214 -17.30 11.83 4.54
N HIS A 215 -16.51 11.24 5.43
CA HIS A 215 -16.73 9.84 5.85
C HIS A 215 -16.86 9.64 7.36
N HIS A 216 -16.44 10.60 8.18
CA HIS A 216 -16.44 10.46 9.64
C HIS A 216 -17.85 10.24 10.22
N GLU A 217 -18.87 10.92 9.70
CA GLU A 217 -20.25 10.80 10.19
C GLU A 217 -20.83 9.40 9.91
N GLU A 218 -20.62 8.87 8.70
CA GLU A 218 -21.04 7.51 8.31
C GLU A 218 -20.37 6.46 9.21
N ALA A 219 -19.12 6.70 9.59
CA ALA A 219 -18.37 5.84 10.49
C ALA A 219 -18.80 6.00 11.97
N GLY A 220 -19.55 7.04 12.34
CA GLY A 220 -19.95 7.33 13.72
C GLY A 220 -18.90 8.07 14.55
N ALA A 221 -17.95 8.75 13.90
CA ALA A 221 -16.97 9.64 14.54
C ALA A 221 -17.46 11.10 14.50
N LYS A 222 -16.85 11.97 15.33
CA LYS A 222 -17.14 13.42 15.37
C LYS A 222 -16.08 14.22 14.63
N ALA A 223 -16.47 15.34 14.02
CA ALA A 223 -15.55 16.28 13.36
C ALA A 223 -14.34 16.66 14.24
N SER A 224 -14.59 16.93 15.53
CA SER A 224 -13.55 17.33 16.49
C SER A 224 -12.47 16.27 16.77
N GLN A 225 -12.69 15.01 16.37
CA GLN A 225 -11.74 13.91 16.58
C GLN A 225 -10.71 13.77 15.46
N PHE A 226 -10.78 14.59 14.41
CA PHE A 226 -9.83 14.51 13.28
C PHE A 226 -8.36 14.45 13.72
N PRO A 227 -7.86 15.31 14.63
CA PRO A 227 -6.45 15.25 15.05
C PRO A 227 -6.06 13.91 15.69
N ASP A 228 -6.97 13.31 16.47
CA ASP A 228 -6.75 12.03 17.15
C ASP A 228 -6.66 10.89 16.14
N PHE A 229 -7.59 10.84 15.18
CA PHE A 229 -7.56 9.85 14.10
C PHE A 229 -6.35 10.03 13.20
N LEU A 230 -6.00 11.28 12.85
CA LEU A 230 -4.80 11.59 12.07
C LEU A 230 -3.53 11.10 12.77
N PHE A 231 -3.41 11.35 14.08
CA PHE A 231 -2.30 10.81 14.87
C PHE A 231 -2.30 9.29 14.84
N CYS A 232 -3.46 8.65 15.02
CA CYS A 232 -3.54 7.19 15.04
C CYS A 232 -3.16 6.56 13.69
N ILE A 233 -3.65 7.06 12.55
CA ILE A 233 -3.25 6.53 11.23
C ILE A 233 -1.77 6.74 10.95
N LEU A 234 -1.20 7.90 11.31
CA LEU A 234 0.24 8.14 11.11
C LEU A 234 1.07 7.12 11.91
N LEU A 235 0.73 6.92 13.19
CA LEU A 235 1.47 6.00 14.05
C LEU A 235 1.26 4.53 13.67
N ARG A 236 0.02 4.18 13.27
CA ARG A 236 -0.37 2.85 12.80
C ARG A 236 0.49 2.41 11.62
N TYR A 237 0.57 3.27 10.59
CA TYR A 237 1.33 2.98 9.38
C TYR A 237 2.83 3.17 9.56
N GLU A 238 3.28 4.04 10.48
CA GLU A 238 4.71 4.15 10.84
C GLU A 238 5.23 2.92 11.60
N SER A 239 4.39 2.29 12.42
CA SER A 239 4.74 1.05 13.13
C SER A 239 5.12 -0.10 12.19
N LEU A 240 4.66 -0.02 10.94
CA LEU A 240 5.16 -0.83 9.82
C LEU A 240 6.34 -0.07 9.17
N ASP A 241 7.54 -0.66 9.22
CA ASP A 241 8.76 -0.06 8.65
C ASP A 241 8.65 0.05 7.12
N GLY A 242 7.84 -0.83 6.51
CA GLY A 242 7.70 -1.01 5.07
C GLY A 242 6.90 0.06 4.33
N GLY A 243 7.50 1.23 4.08
CA GLY A 243 7.02 2.11 3.01
C GLY A 243 6.94 1.40 1.64
N GLY A 244 7.71 0.31 1.45
CA GLY A 244 7.66 -0.53 0.25
C GLY A 244 6.30 -1.19 -0.03
N PHE A 245 5.46 -1.43 0.99
CA PHE A 245 4.12 -2.03 0.84
C PHE A 245 3.01 -1.02 0.53
N GLN A 246 3.35 0.27 0.48
CA GLN A 246 2.38 1.36 0.25
C GLN A 246 2.67 2.13 -1.04
N ALA A 247 3.46 1.56 -1.95
CA ALA A 247 3.67 2.19 -3.24
C ALA A 247 2.38 2.18 -4.06
N ALA A 248 2.09 3.28 -4.73
CA ALA A 248 0.92 3.45 -5.58
C ALA A 248 1.35 3.71 -7.04
N LEU A 249 0.44 3.54 -7.98
CA LEU A 249 0.69 3.91 -9.37
C LEU A 249 0.92 5.43 -9.48
N ASN A 250 1.50 5.86 -10.60
CA ASN A 250 1.49 7.28 -10.94
C ASN A 250 0.05 7.77 -11.17
N GLU A 251 -0.19 9.06 -10.98
CA GLU A 251 -1.51 9.67 -11.18
C GLU A 251 -2.03 9.41 -12.61
N GLU A 252 -1.15 9.51 -13.59
CA GLU A 252 -1.47 9.29 -15.01
C GLU A 252 -1.93 7.86 -15.28
N CYS A 253 -1.40 6.87 -14.55
CA CYS A 253 -1.87 5.48 -14.68
C CYS A 253 -3.34 5.41 -14.24
N PHE A 254 -3.68 6.00 -13.09
CA PHE A 254 -5.06 6.05 -12.62
C PHE A 254 -5.97 6.79 -13.59
N ASP A 255 -5.50 7.86 -14.23
CA ASP A 255 -6.29 8.61 -15.20
C ASP A 255 -6.59 7.77 -16.46
N VAL A 256 -5.63 6.97 -16.94
CA VAL A 256 -5.85 5.97 -18.01
C VAL A 256 -6.84 4.90 -17.55
N LEU A 257 -6.68 4.36 -16.34
CA LEU A 257 -7.59 3.33 -15.81
C LEU A 257 -9.03 3.86 -15.66
N LEU A 258 -9.19 5.11 -15.21
CA LEU A 258 -10.47 5.77 -15.10
C LEU A 258 -11.11 6.00 -16.47
N THR A 259 -10.33 6.50 -17.43
CA THR A 259 -10.83 6.86 -18.78
C THR A 259 -11.30 5.64 -19.57
N HIS A 260 -10.50 4.57 -19.59
CA HIS A 260 -10.77 3.41 -20.43
C HIS A 260 -11.62 2.34 -19.74
N PHE A 261 -11.55 2.24 -18.41
CA PHE A 261 -12.15 1.14 -17.67
C PHE A 261 -13.11 1.58 -16.56
N ASP A 262 -13.29 2.89 -16.34
CA ASP A 262 -14.12 3.43 -15.26
C ASP A 262 -13.68 2.92 -13.87
N ALA A 263 -12.37 2.68 -13.69
CA ALA A 263 -11.80 2.26 -12.41
C ALA A 263 -11.83 3.43 -11.42
N LYS A 264 -12.62 3.28 -10.34
CA LYS A 264 -12.92 4.37 -9.38
C LYS A 264 -12.60 4.02 -7.93
N MET A 265 -11.93 2.89 -7.71
CA MET A 265 -11.64 2.37 -6.39
C MET A 265 -10.47 1.40 -6.46
N GLU A 266 -9.63 1.46 -5.42
CA GLU A 266 -8.46 0.60 -5.23
C GLU A 266 -8.80 -0.55 -4.27
N CYS A 267 -8.44 -1.77 -4.66
CA CYS A 267 -8.57 -2.97 -3.82
C CYS A 267 -7.52 -3.02 -2.71
N PHE A 268 -6.39 -2.33 -2.85
CA PHE A 268 -5.34 -2.31 -1.82
C PHE A 268 -4.73 -0.91 -1.74
N ALA A 269 -5.12 -0.16 -0.72
CA ALA A 269 -4.61 1.18 -0.47
C ALA A 269 -4.57 1.51 1.02
N SER A 270 -4.21 2.75 1.31
CA SER A 270 -4.30 3.41 2.61
C SER A 270 -4.88 4.81 2.42
N PRO A 271 -5.34 5.48 3.49
CA PRO A 271 -5.73 6.89 3.42
C PRO A 271 -4.63 7.80 2.82
N PHE A 272 -3.36 7.39 2.96
CA PHE A 272 -2.22 8.16 2.43
C PHE A 272 -2.07 8.01 0.92
N ASN A 273 -2.16 6.80 0.38
CA ASN A 273 -1.80 6.53 -1.00
C ASN A 273 -3.00 6.38 -1.96
N CYS A 274 -4.24 6.35 -1.45
CA CYS A 274 -5.41 6.19 -2.30
C CYS A 274 -5.55 7.33 -3.33
N ARG A 275 -5.87 7.00 -4.59
CA ARG A 275 -6.22 8.00 -5.60
C ARG A 275 -7.66 8.49 -5.43
N TYR A 276 -8.56 7.63 -4.96
CA TYR A 276 -10.00 7.94 -4.91
C TYR A 276 -10.54 8.05 -3.48
N GLY A 277 -11.80 8.52 -3.35
CA GLY A 277 -12.47 8.67 -2.05
C GLY A 277 -12.90 7.35 -1.39
N ARG A 278 -12.90 6.23 -2.12
CA ARG A 278 -13.23 4.90 -1.59
C ARG A 278 -12.16 3.91 -2.00
N PHE A 279 -11.77 3.06 -1.06
CA PHE A 279 -10.71 2.06 -1.22
C PHE A 279 -10.86 0.94 -0.18
N CYS A 280 -10.18 -0.19 -0.39
CA CYS A 280 -9.97 -1.19 0.64
C CYS A 280 -8.59 -0.96 1.31
N SER A 281 -8.48 -1.24 2.61
CA SER A 281 -7.24 -1.08 3.36
C SER A 281 -7.07 -2.14 4.45
N ALA A 282 -5.87 -2.22 5.02
CA ALA A 282 -5.53 -3.22 6.04
C ALA A 282 -6.18 -2.93 7.41
N PHE A 283 -6.47 -1.67 7.72
CA PHE A 283 -6.80 -1.21 9.08
C PHE A 283 -8.16 -0.52 9.12
N LEU A 284 -9.23 -1.30 9.03
CA LEU A 284 -10.59 -0.78 9.02
C LEU A 284 -10.86 0.16 10.23
N ASP A 285 -10.29 -0.14 11.39
CA ASP A 285 -10.50 0.64 12.61
C ASP A 285 -10.05 2.08 12.52
N THR A 286 -8.88 2.32 11.91
CA THR A 286 -8.36 3.68 11.75
C THR A 286 -8.77 4.31 10.43
N ASP A 287 -9.05 3.50 9.41
CA ASP A 287 -9.14 3.98 8.03
C ASP A 287 -10.58 4.20 7.56
N MET A 288 -11.58 3.61 8.24
CA MET A 288 -13.00 3.74 7.88
C MET A 288 -13.43 5.21 7.84
N VAL A 289 -12.99 6.01 8.82
CA VAL A 289 -13.30 7.45 8.90
C VAL A 289 -12.70 8.27 7.75
N PHE A 290 -11.79 7.68 6.96
CA PHE A 290 -11.19 8.28 5.77
C PHE A 290 -11.66 7.62 4.46
N GLY A 291 -12.69 6.77 4.50
CA GLY A 291 -13.32 6.19 3.31
C GLY A 291 -13.01 4.72 3.03
N SER A 292 -12.29 4.02 3.92
CA SER A 292 -11.97 2.60 3.74
C SER A 292 -13.18 1.67 3.89
N TYR A 293 -13.27 0.65 3.03
CA TYR A 293 -14.15 -0.51 3.18
C TYR A 293 -13.53 -1.67 3.96
N GLY A 294 -12.31 -1.48 4.47
CA GLY A 294 -11.55 -2.52 5.18
C GLY A 294 -10.90 -3.49 4.21
N SER A 295 -10.73 -4.74 4.64
CA SER A 295 -9.96 -5.71 3.86
C SER A 295 -10.64 -6.04 2.54
N PHE A 296 -9.87 -6.08 1.46
CA PHE A 296 -10.34 -6.56 0.16
C PHE A 296 -10.94 -7.96 0.23
N PHE A 297 -10.43 -8.82 1.11
CA PHE A 297 -10.90 -10.19 1.29
C PHE A 297 -12.31 -10.27 1.89
N ASP A 298 -12.85 -9.18 2.44
CA ASP A 298 -14.24 -9.04 2.90
C ASP A 298 -15.09 -8.21 1.93
N PHE A 299 -14.45 -7.51 0.99
CA PHE A 299 -15.13 -6.75 -0.05
C PHE A 299 -15.78 -7.70 -1.06
N ARG A 300 -17.05 -7.48 -1.40
CA ARG A 300 -17.82 -8.34 -2.33
C ARG A 300 -18.54 -7.47 -3.36
N PRO A 301 -17.86 -7.08 -4.46
CA PRO A 301 -18.47 -6.29 -5.51
C PRO A 301 -19.39 -7.14 -6.39
N ALA A 302 -20.57 -6.62 -6.72
CA ALA A 302 -21.46 -7.19 -7.73
C ALA A 302 -21.15 -6.70 -9.14
N SER A 303 -20.54 -5.52 -9.29
CA SER A 303 -20.18 -4.91 -10.57
C SER A 303 -19.04 -3.90 -10.39
N GLY A 304 -18.55 -3.30 -11.48
CA GLY A 304 -17.53 -2.25 -11.44
C GLY A 304 -16.20 -2.69 -12.02
N CYS A 305 -15.27 -1.74 -12.15
CA CYS A 305 -13.87 -2.01 -12.45
C CYS A 305 -13.03 -1.48 -11.29
N PHE A 306 -12.05 -2.26 -10.85
CA PHE A 306 -11.22 -1.93 -9.70
C PHE A 306 -9.74 -2.08 -10.05
N GLU A 307 -8.92 -1.17 -9.53
CA GLU A 307 -7.47 -1.31 -9.55
C GLU A 307 -7.04 -2.18 -8.36
N ALA A 308 -6.07 -3.06 -8.58
CA ALA A 308 -5.52 -3.90 -7.52
C ALA A 308 -3.99 -3.98 -7.61
N ASN A 309 -3.33 -3.23 -6.73
CA ASN A 309 -1.88 -3.30 -6.48
C ASN A 309 -1.62 -3.80 -5.05
N PRO A 310 -1.68 -5.13 -4.81
CA PRO A 310 -1.52 -5.70 -3.47
C PRO A 310 -0.10 -5.51 -2.92
N PRO A 311 0.10 -5.56 -1.59
CA PRO A 311 1.42 -5.79 -1.01
C PRO A 311 2.08 -7.02 -1.66
N PHE A 312 3.36 -6.91 -2.03
CA PHE A 312 4.08 -7.97 -2.77
C PHE A 312 4.49 -9.15 -1.86
N VAL A 313 3.49 -9.81 -1.30
CA VAL A 313 3.60 -11.01 -0.47
C VAL A 313 2.97 -12.16 -1.26
N PRO A 314 3.72 -13.22 -1.63
CA PRO A 314 3.22 -14.28 -2.52
C PRO A 314 1.89 -14.91 -2.08
N SER A 315 1.74 -15.23 -0.79
CA SER A 315 0.51 -15.79 -0.23
C SER A 315 -0.68 -14.83 -0.30
N LEU A 316 -0.44 -13.52 -0.20
CA LEU A 316 -1.46 -12.49 -0.33
C LEU A 316 -1.94 -12.37 -1.78
N ILE A 317 -1.00 -12.40 -2.75
CA ILE A 317 -1.32 -12.37 -4.19
C ILE A 317 -2.13 -13.61 -4.59
N ALA A 318 -1.75 -14.80 -4.11
CA ALA A 318 -2.52 -16.03 -4.35
C ALA A 318 -3.94 -15.91 -3.80
N LYS A 319 -4.11 -15.51 -2.53
CA LYS A 319 -5.44 -15.30 -1.93
C LYS A 319 -6.26 -14.23 -2.65
N MET A 320 -5.61 -13.19 -3.19
CA MET A 320 -6.28 -12.16 -3.99
C MET A 320 -6.84 -12.75 -5.29
N ALA A 321 -6.06 -13.56 -5.99
CA ALA A 321 -6.49 -14.23 -7.22
C ALA A 321 -7.66 -15.20 -6.97
N GLU A 322 -7.63 -15.96 -5.87
CA GLU A 322 -8.75 -16.81 -5.43
C GLU A 322 -10.02 -15.99 -5.16
N HIS A 323 -9.91 -14.91 -4.39
CA HIS A 323 -11.04 -14.05 -4.04
C HIS A 323 -11.64 -13.35 -5.27
N MET A 324 -10.81 -12.86 -6.19
CA MET A 324 -11.27 -12.28 -7.46
C MET A 324 -11.95 -13.33 -8.34
N THR A 325 -11.45 -14.57 -8.35
CA THR A 325 -12.07 -15.69 -9.08
C THR A 325 -13.48 -15.97 -8.57
N ASP A 326 -13.67 -16.02 -7.24
CA ASP A 326 -14.99 -16.18 -6.62
C ASP A 326 -15.94 -15.04 -7.01
N CYS A 327 -15.48 -13.79 -6.90
CA CYS A 327 -16.28 -12.62 -7.26
C CYS A 327 -16.68 -12.60 -8.74
N LEU A 328 -15.74 -12.84 -9.65
CA LEU A 328 -16.00 -12.85 -11.11
C LEU A 328 -16.93 -13.98 -11.53
N THR A 329 -16.82 -15.15 -10.88
CA THR A 329 -17.68 -16.30 -11.14
C THR A 329 -19.12 -16.04 -10.73
N LYS A 330 -19.33 -15.36 -9.60
CA LYS A 330 -20.66 -15.04 -9.07
C LYS A 330 -21.31 -13.79 -9.67
N ALA A 331 -20.52 -12.91 -10.29
CA ALA A 331 -21.01 -11.63 -10.77
C ALA A 331 -21.96 -11.77 -11.98
N ALA A 332 -23.22 -11.37 -11.78
CA ALA A 332 -24.24 -11.28 -12.85
C ALA A 332 -24.24 -9.92 -13.59
N LYS A 333 -23.30 -9.03 -13.26
CA LYS A 333 -23.12 -7.69 -13.86
C LYS A 333 -21.68 -7.52 -14.32
N PRO A 334 -21.34 -6.48 -15.12
CA PRO A 334 -19.96 -6.25 -15.55
C PRO A 334 -19.04 -6.06 -14.34
N LEU A 335 -18.09 -6.98 -14.17
CA LEU A 335 -17.07 -6.92 -13.12
C LEU A 335 -15.67 -7.13 -13.72
N ALA A 336 -14.75 -6.25 -13.34
CA ALA A 336 -13.36 -6.28 -13.78
C ALA A 336 -12.39 -5.93 -12.64
N PHE A 337 -11.20 -6.51 -12.72
CA PHE A 337 -10.04 -6.17 -11.89
C PHE A 337 -8.84 -5.93 -12.80
N ILE A 338 -8.18 -4.78 -12.64
CA ILE A 338 -6.91 -4.45 -13.30
C ILE A 338 -5.83 -4.62 -12.25
N ILE A 339 -4.98 -5.61 -12.45
CA ILE A 339 -4.12 -6.18 -11.40
C ILE A 339 -2.68 -5.86 -11.72
N ILE A 340 -1.99 -5.18 -10.81
CA ILE A 340 -0.61 -4.72 -10.96
C ILE A 340 0.25 -5.44 -9.93
N ILE A 341 1.11 -6.34 -10.37
CA ILE A 341 2.03 -7.09 -9.49
C ILE A 341 3.42 -7.22 -10.13
N PRO A 342 4.49 -7.55 -9.38
CA PRO A 342 5.78 -7.86 -9.98
C PRO A 342 5.67 -9.06 -10.91
N ALA A 343 6.48 -9.11 -11.97
CA ALA A 343 6.57 -10.22 -12.90
C ALA A 343 7.27 -11.45 -12.30
N TRP A 344 6.77 -11.95 -11.16
CA TRP A 344 7.28 -13.12 -10.47
C TRP A 344 6.66 -14.40 -11.03
N GLU A 345 7.02 -14.75 -12.27
CA GLU A 345 6.39 -15.84 -13.05
C GLU A 345 6.42 -17.23 -12.40
N HIS A 346 7.32 -17.42 -11.44
CA HIS A 346 7.49 -18.65 -10.68
C HIS A 346 6.54 -18.78 -9.48
N THR A 347 5.85 -17.71 -9.09
CA THR A 347 4.95 -17.72 -7.94
C THR A 347 3.56 -18.20 -8.31
N GLU A 348 2.92 -18.95 -7.41
CA GLU A 348 1.58 -19.51 -7.61
C GLU A 348 0.56 -18.42 -7.98
N GLY A 349 0.49 -17.34 -7.20
CA GLY A 349 -0.45 -16.24 -7.46
C GLY A 349 -0.26 -15.60 -8.84
N TRP A 350 0.98 -15.44 -9.31
CA TRP A 350 1.21 -14.93 -10.66
C TRP A 350 0.73 -15.92 -11.73
N GLN A 351 0.97 -17.22 -11.55
CA GLN A 351 0.55 -18.26 -12.50
C GLN A 351 -0.98 -18.39 -12.56
N GLN A 352 -1.65 -18.30 -11.41
CA GLN A 352 -3.12 -18.22 -11.33
C GLN A 352 -3.63 -17.03 -12.16
N LEU A 353 -3.04 -15.85 -11.97
CA LEU A 353 -3.37 -14.62 -12.71
C LEU A 353 -3.17 -14.77 -14.21
N ARG A 354 -2.04 -15.32 -14.63
CA ARG A 354 -1.69 -15.48 -16.05
C ARG A 354 -2.62 -16.44 -16.77
N ASN A 355 -2.94 -17.59 -16.15
CA ASN A 355 -3.60 -18.72 -16.78
C ASN A 355 -5.14 -18.73 -16.63
N SER A 356 -5.71 -17.80 -15.86
CA SER A 356 -7.16 -17.71 -15.65
C SER A 356 -7.92 -17.37 -16.94
N SER A 357 -9.09 -17.99 -17.12
CA SER A 357 -10.03 -17.67 -18.20
C SER A 357 -10.59 -16.25 -18.14
N PHE A 358 -10.50 -15.59 -16.98
CA PHE A 358 -10.87 -14.19 -16.82
C PHE A 358 -9.82 -13.24 -17.38
N ASN A 359 -8.57 -13.68 -17.53
CA ASN A 359 -7.49 -12.84 -18.05
C ASN A 359 -7.68 -12.55 -19.54
N LYS A 360 -8.07 -11.32 -19.87
CA LYS A 360 -8.32 -10.89 -21.27
C LYS A 360 -7.08 -10.34 -21.95
N HIS A 361 -6.14 -9.82 -21.17
CA HIS A 361 -4.86 -9.34 -21.69
C HIS A 361 -3.79 -9.36 -20.60
N TYR A 362 -2.55 -9.52 -21.01
CA TYR A 362 -1.38 -9.41 -20.15
C TYR A 362 -0.41 -8.40 -20.76
N LEU A 363 -0.08 -7.38 -19.97
CA LEU A 363 0.86 -6.34 -20.32
C LEU A 363 2.08 -6.41 -19.39
N LEU A 364 3.26 -6.57 -19.98
CA LEU A 364 4.54 -6.49 -19.29
C LEU A 364 5.10 -5.06 -19.39
N ILE A 365 5.42 -4.47 -18.25
CA ILE A 365 6.12 -3.19 -18.15
C ILE A 365 7.55 -3.44 -17.66
N SER A 366 8.55 -3.12 -18.48
CA SER A 366 9.94 -3.37 -18.11
C SER A 366 10.45 -2.40 -17.04
N GLN A 367 11.18 -2.91 -16.05
CA GLN A 367 11.79 -2.23 -14.92
C GLN A 367 12.53 -0.93 -15.30
N LYS A 368 13.19 -0.92 -16.45
CA LYS A 368 14.12 0.14 -16.87
C LYS A 368 13.49 1.52 -17.05
N HIS A 369 12.18 1.58 -17.26
CA HIS A 369 11.53 2.83 -17.70
C HIS A 369 10.31 3.22 -16.87
N HIS A 370 9.88 2.41 -15.90
CA HIS A 370 8.68 2.69 -15.11
C HIS A 370 8.96 2.98 -13.65
N GLY A 371 8.01 3.65 -13.01
CA GLY A 371 8.10 4.04 -11.61
C GLY A 371 6.75 3.99 -10.90
N TYR A 372 6.81 4.34 -9.63
CA TYR A 372 5.68 4.36 -8.71
C TYR A 372 5.74 5.60 -7.84
N CYS A 373 4.59 6.00 -7.30
CA CYS A 373 4.56 6.80 -6.08
C CYS A 373 5.09 5.96 -4.92
N GLU A 374 6.00 6.52 -4.14
CA GLU A 374 6.65 5.86 -3.02
C GLU A 374 5.78 5.87 -1.76
N GLY A 375 5.82 4.81 -0.97
CA GLY A 375 5.17 4.81 0.33
C GLY A 375 5.86 5.77 1.30
N LYS A 376 5.12 6.17 2.35
CA LYS A 376 5.51 7.28 3.24
C LYS A 376 5.60 8.65 2.52
N GLN A 377 4.99 8.81 1.34
CA GLN A 377 4.93 10.09 0.60
C GLN A 377 4.32 11.24 1.42
N GLN A 378 3.51 10.96 2.44
CA GLN A 378 2.98 11.97 3.36
C GLN A 378 4.06 12.61 4.25
N MET A 379 5.22 11.98 4.41
CA MET A 379 6.32 12.43 5.29
C MET A 379 7.60 12.78 4.52
N ARG A 380 7.76 12.23 3.31
CA ARG A 380 8.97 12.38 2.49
C ARG A 380 8.95 13.65 1.64
N PRO A 381 10.13 14.21 1.32
CA PRO A 381 10.24 15.33 0.39
C PRO A 381 10.11 14.88 -1.08
N THR A 382 10.39 13.61 -1.38
CA THR A 382 10.24 13.00 -2.71
C THR A 382 9.03 12.08 -2.73
N ARG A 383 8.37 11.98 -3.88
CA ARG A 383 7.19 11.17 -4.10
C ARG A 383 7.42 9.99 -5.03
N TYR A 384 8.41 10.02 -5.91
CA TYR A 384 8.55 8.99 -6.94
C TYR A 384 9.76 8.08 -6.74
N ARG A 385 9.60 6.81 -7.12
CA ARG A 385 10.67 5.81 -7.16
C ARG A 385 10.65 5.04 -8.46
N ILE A 386 11.82 4.67 -8.97
CA ILE A 386 11.93 3.68 -10.05
C ILE A 386 11.50 2.30 -9.54
N ALA A 387 10.87 1.52 -10.39
CA ALA A 387 10.52 0.15 -10.07
C ALA A 387 11.77 -0.72 -9.86
N SER A 388 11.68 -1.71 -8.97
CA SER A 388 12.77 -2.66 -8.71
C SER A 388 12.73 -3.88 -9.63
N PHE A 389 11.58 -4.15 -10.24
CA PHE A 389 11.33 -5.32 -11.09
C PHE A 389 10.50 -4.94 -12.30
N ASP A 390 10.43 -5.85 -13.26
CA ASP A 390 9.39 -5.80 -14.27
C ASP A 390 8.02 -5.96 -13.60
N THR A 391 7.02 -5.31 -14.16
CA THR A 391 5.65 -5.29 -13.64
C THR A 391 4.71 -5.96 -14.61
N SER A 392 3.87 -6.83 -14.06
CA SER A 392 2.78 -7.49 -14.76
C SER A 392 1.48 -6.73 -14.51
N VAL A 393 0.81 -6.37 -15.60
CA VAL A 393 -0.56 -5.83 -15.58
C VAL A 393 -1.49 -6.86 -16.21
N PHE A 394 -2.43 -7.39 -15.42
CA PHE A 394 -3.44 -8.32 -15.89
C PHE A 394 -4.82 -7.66 -15.94
N PHE A 395 -5.59 -7.99 -16.97
CA PHE A 395 -6.94 -7.47 -17.17
C PHE A 395 -7.95 -8.60 -16.97
N TRP A 396 -8.37 -8.81 -15.73
CA TRP A 396 -9.32 -9.85 -15.37
C TRP A 396 -10.76 -9.34 -15.51
N GLN A 397 -11.53 -9.92 -16.43
CA GLN A 397 -12.88 -9.46 -16.75
C GLN A 397 -13.84 -10.64 -16.95
N ASN A 398 -15.06 -10.52 -16.44
CA ASN A 398 -16.14 -11.39 -16.90
C ASN A 398 -16.60 -10.98 -18.32
N ALA A 399 -17.42 -11.81 -18.97
CA ALA A 399 -17.83 -11.58 -20.37
C ALA A 399 -18.52 -10.21 -20.57
N MET A 400 -19.34 -9.79 -19.60
CA MET A 400 -20.03 -8.50 -19.66
C MET A 400 -19.08 -7.31 -19.50
N ALA A 401 -18.09 -7.42 -18.61
CA ALA A 401 -17.06 -6.41 -18.46
C ALA A 401 -16.16 -6.32 -19.69
N ALA A 402 -15.76 -7.44 -20.28
CA ALA A 402 -14.97 -7.43 -21.52
C ALA A 402 -15.69 -6.75 -22.69
N LYS A 403 -17.04 -6.84 -22.74
CA LYS A 403 -17.85 -6.10 -23.70
C LYS A 403 -17.97 -4.61 -23.36
N LYS A 404 -18.10 -4.27 -22.07
CA LYS A 404 -18.29 -2.89 -21.59
C LYS A 404 -17.01 -2.07 -21.63
N TRP A 405 -15.89 -2.68 -21.25
CA TRP A 405 -14.57 -2.08 -21.12
C TRP A 405 -13.53 -2.93 -21.86
N PRO A 406 -13.59 -2.98 -23.20
CA PRO A 406 -12.65 -3.79 -23.98
C PRO A 406 -11.22 -3.31 -23.74
N VAL A 407 -10.29 -4.25 -23.60
CA VAL A 407 -8.86 -3.94 -23.54
C VAL A 407 -8.37 -3.62 -24.95
N THR A 408 -8.20 -2.33 -25.25
CA THR A 408 -7.78 -1.86 -26.58
C THR A 408 -6.29 -1.57 -26.63
N GLU A 409 -5.68 -1.64 -27.82
CA GLU A 409 -4.28 -1.25 -28.02
C GLU A 409 -4.00 0.20 -27.61
N ALA A 410 -4.97 1.11 -27.81
CA ALA A 410 -4.85 2.50 -27.37
C ALA A 410 -4.73 2.58 -25.84
N ALA A 411 -5.61 1.88 -25.10
CA ALA A 411 -5.55 1.84 -23.63
C ALA A 411 -4.23 1.24 -23.13
N LEU A 412 -3.72 0.19 -23.79
CA LEU A 412 -2.46 -0.45 -23.43
C LEU A 412 -1.27 0.47 -23.65
N GLU A 413 -1.24 1.19 -24.77
CA GLU A 413 -0.14 2.11 -25.09
C GLU A 413 -0.15 3.34 -24.18
N GLU A 414 -1.30 3.93 -23.93
CA GLU A 414 -1.44 5.02 -22.97
C GLU A 414 -0.99 4.59 -21.56
N LEU A 415 -1.34 3.36 -21.15
CA LEU A 415 -0.91 2.83 -19.86
C LEU A 415 0.61 2.63 -19.81
N ARG A 416 1.24 2.10 -20.88
CA ARG A 416 2.71 1.97 -20.95
C ARG A 416 3.41 3.31 -20.76
N VAL A 417 2.90 4.35 -21.42
CA VAL A 417 3.44 5.72 -21.30
C VAL A 417 3.23 6.27 -19.89
N ALA A 418 2.04 6.08 -19.31
CA ALA A 418 1.70 6.57 -17.97
C ALA A 418 2.57 5.95 -16.85
N PHE A 419 3.02 4.70 -17.04
CA PHE A 419 3.92 4.03 -16.11
C PHE A 419 5.32 4.65 -16.03
N LYS A 420 5.69 5.54 -16.98
CA LYS A 420 7.04 6.13 -17.04
C LYS A 420 7.48 6.70 -15.68
N SER A 421 8.70 6.39 -15.27
CA SER A 421 9.24 6.90 -14.01
C SER A 421 9.37 8.43 -14.02
N LYS A 422 8.86 9.07 -12.97
CA LYS A 422 8.96 10.53 -12.72
C LYS A 422 10.10 10.88 -11.75
N GLN A 423 10.86 9.86 -11.28
CA GLN A 423 11.87 10.04 -10.24
C GLN A 423 13.04 10.93 -10.67
N ALA A 424 13.53 10.80 -11.92
CA ALA A 424 14.64 11.61 -12.39
C ALA A 424 14.26 13.09 -12.45
N ASP A 425 13.11 13.37 -13.08
CA ASP A 425 12.55 14.72 -13.25
C ASP A 425 12.30 15.38 -11.88
N GLU A 426 11.66 14.68 -10.92
CA GLU A 426 11.43 15.21 -9.57
C GLU A 426 12.74 15.55 -8.85
N ARG A 427 13.76 14.69 -8.98
CA ARG A 427 15.04 14.91 -8.32
C ARG A 427 15.77 16.11 -8.91
N GLU A 428 15.70 16.30 -10.22
CA GLU A 428 16.24 17.49 -10.88
C GLU A 428 15.54 18.76 -10.40
N ASP A 429 14.20 18.77 -10.38
CA ASP A 429 13.38 19.90 -9.90
C ASP A 429 13.69 20.28 -8.44
N LEU A 430 13.92 19.27 -7.59
CA LEU A 430 14.30 19.47 -6.19
C LEU A 430 15.79 19.81 -6.00
N GLY A 431 16.60 19.87 -7.07
CA GLY A 431 18.04 20.09 -7.01
C GLY A 431 18.81 18.98 -6.31
N LEU A 432 18.25 17.76 -6.28
CA LEU A 432 18.84 16.56 -5.68
C LEU A 432 19.73 15.87 -6.72
N LYS A 433 21.04 16.19 -6.75
CA LYS A 433 22.00 15.43 -7.55
C LYS A 433 22.04 13.94 -7.15
N ASP A 434 22.52 13.10 -8.06
CA ASP A 434 22.89 11.72 -7.76
C ASP A 434 23.84 11.70 -6.55
N GLY A 435 23.41 11.02 -5.48
CA GLY A 435 24.16 10.96 -4.22
C GLY A 435 23.67 11.86 -3.07
N GLY A 436 22.58 12.62 -3.23
CA GLY A 436 21.83 13.18 -2.09
C GLY A 436 22.49 14.31 -1.28
N LYS A 437 23.57 14.94 -1.77
CA LYS A 437 24.13 16.14 -1.15
C LYS A 437 23.47 17.41 -1.73
N ARG A 438 22.79 18.18 -0.88
CA ARG A 438 22.28 19.54 -1.21
C ARG A 438 23.45 20.44 -1.61
N VAL A 439 23.34 21.11 -2.76
CA VAL A 439 24.26 22.19 -3.13
C VAL A 439 23.84 23.45 -2.36
N LYS A 440 24.74 24.04 -1.57
CA LYS A 440 24.55 25.41 -1.06
C LYS A 440 24.45 26.34 -2.27
N LYS A 441 23.29 26.95 -2.49
CA LYS A 441 23.16 28.07 -3.45
C LYS A 441 24.09 29.18 -2.98
N VAL A 442 25.18 29.40 -3.72
CA VAL A 442 25.96 30.63 -3.61
C VAL A 442 25.05 31.74 -4.13
N LYS A 443 24.62 32.65 -3.25
CA LYS A 443 23.95 33.89 -3.67
C LYS A 443 24.93 34.64 -4.58
N LYS A 444 24.51 34.92 -5.81
CA LYS A 444 25.17 35.94 -6.64
C LYS A 444 24.73 37.31 -6.19
#